data_AF-A0A327U5G4-F1
#
_entry.id   AF-A0A327U5G4-F1
#
_cell.length_a   1.000
_cell.length_b   1.000
_cell.length_c   1.000
_cell.angle_alpha   90.00
_cell.angle_beta   90.00
_cell.angle_gamma   90.00
#
_symmetry.space_group_name_H-M   'P 1'
#
loop_
_entity.id
_entity.type
_entity.pdbx_description
1 polymer ?
#
loop_
_entity_poly.entity_id
_entity_poly.type
_entity_poly.pdbx_seq_one_letter_code
_entity_poly.pdbx_strand_id
1 'polypeptide(L)'
;MTDFDASDIAAMRKEGDLRSFLRDQLRAGQARKSPPPSSPPPKPPDYQAGAWPAGARPPDPPPQHHPPAAWAIALDEYRDWLNTADHTELRNRTDNRQQCGCAACTPRSDT
;
A
#
# COMPACT_ATOMS: atom_id res chain seq x y z
N MET A 1 -23.91 19.45 -5.25
CA MET A 1 -22.61 18.90 -4.84
C MET A 1 -21.94 18.51 -6.14
N THR A 2 -20.89 19.24 -6.54
CA THR A 2 -20.31 19.11 -7.88
C THR A 2 -19.59 17.78 -8.01
N ASP A 3 -20.05 16.96 -8.96
CA ASP A 3 -19.39 15.71 -9.37
C ASP A 3 -18.04 16.10 -9.96
N PHE A 4 -16.96 15.69 -9.30
CA PHE A 4 -15.59 15.82 -9.79
C PHE A 4 -15.13 14.40 -10.12
N ASP A 5 -14.99 14.11 -11.41
CA ASP A 5 -14.84 12.73 -11.87
C ASP A 5 -13.43 12.44 -12.42
N ALA A 6 -13.24 11.20 -12.88
CA ALA A 6 -11.95 10.77 -13.42
C ALA A 6 -11.57 11.48 -14.73
N SER A 7 -12.55 11.98 -15.49
CA SER A 7 -12.34 12.75 -16.72
C SER A 7 -11.73 14.11 -16.40
N ASP A 8 -12.23 14.79 -15.37
CA ASP A 8 -11.69 16.08 -14.92
C ASP A 8 -10.22 15.94 -14.48
N ILE A 9 -9.92 14.87 -13.73
CA ILE A 9 -8.55 14.56 -13.29
C ILE A 9 -7.62 14.32 -14.49
N ALA A 10 -8.09 13.64 -15.54
CA ALA A 10 -7.32 13.37 -16.74
C ALA A 10 -7.04 14.66 -17.53
N ALA A 11 -8.03 15.55 -17.66
CA ALA A 11 -7.86 16.85 -18.30
C ALA A 11 -6.83 17.71 -17.56
N MET A 12 -6.93 17.80 -16.23
CA MET A 12 -5.99 18.56 -15.40
C MET A 12 -4.56 18.01 -15.41
N ARG A 13 -4.39 16.69 -15.60
CA ARG A 13 -3.06 16.08 -15.81
C ARG A 13 -2.44 16.50 -17.13
N LYS A 14 -3.25 16.69 -18.16
CA LYS A 14 -2.81 17.11 -19.49
C LYS A 14 -2.40 18.58 -19.52
N GLU A 15 -3.09 19.42 -18.73
CA GLU A 15 -2.82 20.86 -18.62
C GLU A 15 -1.74 21.21 -17.58
N GLY A 16 -1.34 20.25 -16.74
CA GLY A 16 -0.27 20.41 -15.74
C GLY A 16 -0.72 21.07 -14.42
N ASP A 17 -2.00 21.41 -14.28
CA ASP A 17 -2.53 22.17 -13.14
C ASP A 17 -3.04 21.30 -11.97
N LEU A 18 -3.11 19.97 -12.15
CA LEU A 18 -3.64 19.07 -11.11
C LEU A 18 -2.90 19.20 -9.77
N ARG A 19 -1.58 19.37 -9.80
CA ARG A 19 -0.76 19.41 -8.58
C ARG A 19 -1.01 20.68 -7.77
N SER A 20 -1.24 21.81 -8.43
CA SER A 20 -1.51 23.10 -7.77
C SER A 20 -2.89 23.09 -7.14
N PHE A 21 -3.89 22.66 -7.92
CA PHE A 21 -5.26 22.47 -7.45
C PHE A 21 -5.35 21.58 -6.19
N LEU A 22 -4.67 20.44 -6.18
CA LEU A 22 -4.66 19.54 -5.01
C LEU A 22 -4.03 20.20 -3.78
N ARG A 23 -2.99 21.02 -3.94
CA ARG A 23 -2.39 21.77 -2.82
C ARG A 23 -3.34 22.83 -2.28
N ASP A 24 -4.08 23.52 -3.14
CA ASP A 24 -5.03 24.55 -2.72
C ASP A 24 -6.24 23.94 -2.01
N GLN A 25 -6.72 22.79 -2.45
CA GLN A 25 -7.76 22.01 -1.75
C GLN A 25 -7.29 21.60 -0.34
N LEU A 26 -6.05 21.13 -0.20
CA LEU A 26 -5.47 20.79 1.09
C LEU A 26 -5.34 22.02 2.00
N ARG A 27 -4.88 23.15 1.47
CA ARG A 27 -4.75 24.42 2.22
C ARG A 27 -6.11 24.92 2.70
N ALA A 28 -7.12 24.89 1.84
CA ALA A 28 -8.49 25.27 2.19
C ALA A 28 -9.07 24.34 3.27
N GLY A 29 -8.80 23.04 3.19
CA GLY A 29 -9.19 22.07 4.22
C GLY A 29 -8.49 22.29 5.57
N GLN A 30 -7.20 22.65 5.56
CA GLN A 30 -6.44 22.95 6.77
C GLN A 30 -6.93 24.22 7.46
N ALA A 31 -7.23 25.28 6.70
CA ALA A 31 -7.78 26.52 7.24
C ALA A 31 -9.12 26.30 7.97
N ARG A 32 -9.93 25.35 7.49
CA ARG A 32 -11.21 24.96 8.13
C ARG A 32 -11.02 24.12 9.38
N LYS A 33 -9.88 23.44 9.53
CA LYS A 33 -9.62 22.48 10.62
C LYS A 33 -8.90 23.06 11.82
N SER A 34 -8.37 24.29 11.76
CA SER A 34 -7.57 24.82 12.86
C SER A 34 -8.44 25.09 14.09
N PRO A 35 -8.32 24.33 15.19
CA PRO A 35 -8.80 24.79 16.48
C PRO A 35 -7.91 25.99 16.90
N PRO A 36 -8.36 26.86 17.83
CA PRO A 36 -7.44 27.83 18.42
C PRO A 36 -6.23 27.08 19.01
N PRO A 37 -5.04 27.69 19.03
CA PRO A 37 -3.86 27.05 19.62
C PRO A 37 -4.16 26.77 21.09
N SER A 38 -4.52 25.52 21.41
CA SER A 38 -4.59 25.06 22.78
C SER A 38 -3.16 25.03 23.28
N SER A 39 -2.85 25.82 24.30
CA SER A 39 -1.62 25.61 25.04
C SER A 39 -1.58 24.15 25.48
N PRO A 40 -0.46 23.44 25.27
CA PRO A 40 -0.33 22.09 25.77
C PRO A 40 -0.45 22.13 27.30
N PRO A 41 -1.12 21.14 27.92
CA PRO A 41 -1.18 21.05 29.37
C PRO A 41 0.23 20.97 29.96
N PRO A 42 0.43 21.46 31.21
CA PRO A 42 1.71 21.36 31.88
C PRO A 42 2.13 19.89 32.00
N LYS A 43 3.41 19.63 31.74
CA LYS A 43 4.00 18.28 31.84
C LYS A 43 4.04 17.85 33.31
N PRO A 44 3.74 16.57 33.63
CA PRO A 44 3.86 16.07 34.99
C PRO A 44 5.32 16.05 35.46
N PRO A 45 5.57 16.07 36.79
CA PRO A 45 6.90 15.80 37.34
C PRO A 45 7.40 14.45 36.82
N ASP A 46 8.69 14.39 36.50
CA ASP A 46 9.38 13.23 35.90
C ASP A 46 9.00 12.87 34.45
N TYR A 47 8.32 13.76 33.72
CA TYR A 47 8.07 13.57 32.28
C TYR A 47 9.38 13.53 31.48
N GLN A 48 9.60 12.44 30.76
CA GLN A 48 10.61 12.35 29.70
C GLN A 48 9.96 12.09 28.34
N ALA A 49 10.32 12.90 27.34
CA ALA A 49 9.78 12.76 25.99
C ALA A 49 10.20 11.42 25.36
N GLY A 50 9.22 10.63 24.92
CA GLY A 50 9.45 9.29 24.38
C GLY A 50 9.61 8.19 25.42
N ALA A 51 9.63 8.53 26.71
CA ALA A 51 9.58 7.55 27.79
C ALA A 51 8.14 7.14 28.09
N TRP A 52 8.00 5.93 28.62
CA TRP A 52 6.74 5.49 29.20
C TRP A 52 6.49 6.22 30.52
N PRO A 53 5.22 6.48 30.88
CA PRO A 53 4.87 7.00 32.20
C PRO A 53 5.48 6.16 33.32
N ALA A 54 5.80 6.79 34.45
CA ALA A 54 6.26 6.06 35.63
C ALA A 54 5.25 4.96 36.01
N GLY A 55 5.73 3.73 36.18
CA GLY A 55 4.90 2.55 36.46
C GLY A 55 4.27 1.89 35.23
N ALA A 56 4.45 2.45 34.02
CA ALA A 56 4.04 1.83 32.77
C ALA A 56 5.23 1.10 32.11
N ARG A 57 4.93 0.03 31.37
CA ARG A 57 5.90 -0.71 30.54
C ARG A 57 5.44 -0.66 29.09
N PRO A 58 6.37 -0.59 28.10
CA PRO A 58 6.02 -0.78 26.69
C PRO A 58 5.23 -2.09 26.48
N PRO A 59 4.31 -2.11 25.50
CA PRO A 59 3.73 -3.35 25.03
C PRO A 59 4.84 -4.27 24.55
N ASP A 60 4.63 -5.58 24.70
CA ASP A 60 5.58 -6.55 24.20
C ASP A 60 5.75 -6.40 22.69
N PRO A 61 6.98 -6.51 22.17
CA PRO A 61 7.21 -6.46 20.74
C PRO A 61 6.38 -7.53 20.05
N PRO A 62 5.84 -7.27 18.85
CA PRO A 62 5.12 -8.29 18.10
C PRO A 62 6.04 -9.50 17.88
N PRO A 63 5.48 -10.72 17.80
CA PRO A 63 6.27 -11.92 17.53
C PRO A 63 7.14 -11.70 16.28
N GLN A 64 8.43 -12.02 16.41
CA GLN A 64 9.38 -11.82 15.33
C GLN A 64 9.00 -12.65 14.11
N HIS A 65 9.26 -12.07 12.94
CA HIS A 65 8.93 -12.60 11.62
C HIS A 65 9.28 -14.08 11.42
N HIS A 66 8.53 -14.73 10.53
CA HIS A 66 8.78 -16.11 10.11
C HIS A 66 10.27 -16.37 9.83
N PRO A 67 10.84 -17.48 10.32
CA PRO A 67 12.23 -17.82 10.03
C PRO A 67 12.42 -17.99 8.51
N PRO A 68 13.63 -17.76 7.96
CA PRO A 68 13.88 -17.89 6.53
C PRO A 68 13.40 -19.23 5.92
N ALA A 69 13.51 -20.32 6.68
CA ALA A 69 13.03 -21.65 6.27
C ALA A 69 11.50 -21.71 6.12
N ALA A 70 10.74 -20.97 6.93
CA ALA A 70 9.27 -20.93 6.82
C ALA A 70 8.83 -20.21 5.53
N TRP A 71 9.60 -19.24 5.03
CA TRP A 71 9.35 -18.63 3.73
C TRP A 71 9.58 -19.60 2.57
N ALA A 72 10.62 -20.45 2.66
CA ALA A 72 10.88 -21.47 1.65
C ALA A 72 9.74 -22.48 1.57
N ILE A 73 9.28 -22.98 2.72
CA ILE A 73 8.14 -23.90 2.81
C ILE A 73 6.88 -23.27 2.22
N ALA A 74 6.54 -22.04 2.61
CA ALA A 74 5.36 -21.35 2.09
C ALA A 74 5.42 -21.10 0.57
N LEU A 75 6.62 -20.85 0.02
CA LEU A 75 6.80 -20.72 -1.42
C LEU A 75 6.61 -22.04 -2.16
N ASP A 76 7.09 -23.14 -1.57
CA ASP A 76 6.92 -24.47 -2.16
C ASP A 76 5.46 -24.91 -2.10
N GLU A 77 4.74 -24.66 -1.00
CA GLU A 77 3.29 -24.86 -0.90
C GLU A 77 2.52 -24.04 -1.94
N TYR A 78 2.88 -22.77 -2.14
CA TYR A 78 2.25 -21.93 -3.16
C TYR A 78 2.51 -22.43 -4.58
N ARG A 79 3.72 -22.90 -4.88
CA ARG A 79 4.06 -23.50 -6.18
C ARG A 79 3.32 -24.81 -6.41
N ASP A 80 3.21 -25.65 -5.39
CA ASP A 80 2.46 -26.90 -5.46
C ASP A 80 0.97 -26.63 -5.73
N TRP A 81 0.38 -25.66 -5.00
CA TRP A 81 -0.98 -25.20 -5.26
C TRP A 81 -1.17 -24.75 -6.71
N LEU A 82 -0.28 -23.89 -7.23
CA LEU A 82 -0.32 -23.42 -8.63
C LEU A 82 -0.29 -24.54 -9.67
N ASN A 83 0.37 -25.65 -9.37
CA ASN A 83 0.54 -26.77 -10.30
C ASN A 83 -0.57 -27.82 -10.18
N THR A 84 -1.22 -27.92 -9.01
CA THR A 84 -2.20 -28.98 -8.71
C THR A 84 -3.64 -28.56 -8.95
N ALA A 85 -3.95 -27.26 -8.89
CA ALA A 85 -5.29 -26.74 -9.16
C ALA A 85 -5.41 -26.10 -10.56
N ASP A 86 -6.56 -26.27 -11.21
CA ASP A 86 -6.86 -25.58 -12.48
C ASP A 86 -7.31 -24.14 -12.19
N HIS A 87 -6.34 -23.23 -12.16
CA HIS A 87 -6.54 -21.82 -11.88
C HIS A 87 -7.09 -21.06 -13.08
N THR A 88 -8.36 -21.31 -13.42
CA THR A 88 -9.07 -20.61 -14.51
C THR A 88 -9.10 -19.08 -14.33
N GLU A 89 -9.08 -18.61 -13.08
CA GLU A 89 -9.00 -17.22 -12.67
C GLU A 89 -7.65 -16.55 -12.97
N LEU A 90 -6.56 -17.34 -13.03
CA LEU A 90 -5.24 -16.86 -13.41
C LEU A 90 -5.01 -16.93 -14.92
N ARG A 91 -5.76 -17.79 -15.62
CA ARG A 91 -5.72 -17.95 -17.09
C ARG A 91 -6.47 -16.83 -17.80
N ASN A 92 -5.90 -15.63 -17.83
CA ASN A 92 -6.34 -14.62 -18.78
C ASN A 92 -5.58 -14.80 -20.10
N ARG A 93 -6.02 -15.76 -20.94
CA ARG A 93 -5.39 -16.09 -22.25
C ARG A 93 -5.23 -14.88 -23.20
N THR A 94 -5.99 -13.82 -22.96
CA THR A 94 -5.97 -12.56 -23.72
C THR A 94 -5.01 -11.50 -23.17
N ASP A 95 -4.38 -11.71 -22.02
CA ASP A 95 -3.38 -10.79 -21.49
C ASP A 95 -1.99 -11.12 -22.06
N ASN A 96 -1.55 -10.33 -23.04
CA ASN A 96 -0.23 -10.45 -23.68
C ASN A 96 0.95 -10.35 -22.68
N ARG A 97 0.72 -9.89 -21.44
CA ARG A 97 1.74 -9.86 -20.37
C ARG A 97 1.98 -11.23 -19.72
N GLN A 98 1.05 -12.18 -19.88
CA GLN A 98 1.22 -13.56 -19.41
C GLN A 98 1.81 -14.48 -20.48
N GLN A 99 1.94 -14.00 -21.73
CA GLN A 99 2.71 -14.68 -22.76
C GLN A 99 4.19 -14.36 -22.56
N CYS A 100 4.96 -15.27 -21.98
CA CYS A 100 6.42 -15.14 -21.95
C CYS A 100 6.91 -15.20 -23.40
N GLY A 101 7.34 -14.08 -23.98
CA GLY A 101 7.96 -14.00 -25.32
C GLY A 101 9.37 -14.62 -25.39
N CYS A 102 9.65 -15.53 -24.46
CA CYS A 102 10.92 -16.16 -24.20
C CYS A 102 11.00 -17.41 -25.09
N ALA A 103 12.07 -17.59 -25.86
CA ALA A 103 12.20 -18.73 -26.79
C ALA A 103 12.02 -20.10 -26.08
N ALA A 104 12.36 -20.18 -24.80
CA ALA A 104 12.19 -21.37 -23.95
C ALA A 104 10.73 -21.65 -23.54
N CYS A 105 9.83 -20.69 -23.66
CA CYS A 105 8.43 -20.78 -23.24
C CYS A 105 7.44 -20.87 -24.42
N THR A 106 7.94 -20.82 -25.66
CA THR A 106 7.14 -21.13 -26.85
C THR A 106 6.87 -22.63 -26.89
N PRO A 107 5.61 -23.11 -26.87
CA PRO A 107 5.33 -24.51 -27.08
C PRO A 107 5.85 -24.92 -28.47
N ARG A 108 6.57 -26.03 -28.53
CA ARG A 108 7.06 -26.60 -29.78
C ARG A 108 5.85 -26.98 -30.62
N SER A 109 5.66 -26.32 -31.75
CA SER A 109 4.62 -26.68 -32.71
C SER A 109 4.96 -28.04 -33.31
N ASP A 110 4.29 -29.09 -32.87
CA ASP A 110 4.36 -30.39 -33.51
C ASP A 110 3.62 -30.32 -34.85
N THR A 111 4.39 -30.44 -35.94
CA THR A 111 3.93 -30.90 -37.26
C THR A 111 4.20 -32.39 -37.39
#